data_AF-A0A9D8SHX7-F1
#
_entry.id   AF-A0A9D8SHX7-F1
#
_cell.length_a   1.000
_cell.length_b   1.000
_cell.length_c   1.000
_cell.angle_alpha   90.00
_cell.angle_beta   90.00
_cell.angle_gamma   90.00
#
_symmetry.space_group_name_H-M   'P 1'
#
loop_
_entity.id
_entity.type
_entity.pdbx_description
1 polymer ?
#
loop_
_entity_poly.entity_id
_entity_poly.type
_entity_poly.pdbx_seq_one_letter_code
_entity_poly.pdbx_strand_id
1 'polypeptide(L)' 'MEKLEMWDYICMGTMLLCLWMGTYGLKMCRDANKEGFDEKSLRNKIWGAGVAAALYLIIRFVS' A
#
# COMPACT_ATOMS: atom_id res chain seq x y z
N MET A 1 16.06 6.52 21.06
CA MET A 1 15.38 5.95 19.87
C MET A 1 14.44 4.89 20.39
N GLU A 2 13.13 5.14 20.31
CA GLU A 2 12.16 4.08 20.59
C GLU A 2 12.40 2.89 19.67
N LYS A 3 12.22 1.67 20.18
CA LYS A 3 12.32 0.48 19.36
C LYS A 3 11.14 0.47 18.40
N LEU A 4 11.42 0.24 17.12
CA LEU A 4 10.38 0.01 16.12
C LEU A 4 9.61 -1.26 16.48
N GLU A 5 8.29 -1.16 16.48
CA GLU A 5 7.40 -2.27 16.72
C GLU A 5 7.10 -3.02 15.41
N MET A 6 6.62 -4.26 15.53
CA MET A 6 6.26 -5.07 14.36
C MET A 6 5.28 -4.34 13.42
N TRP A 7 4.34 -3.56 13.98
CA TRP A 7 3.39 -2.75 13.22
C TRP A 7 4.05 -1.66 12.38
N ASP A 8 5.13 -1.05 12.87
CA ASP A 8 5.89 -0.06 12.10
C ASP A 8 6.45 -0.68 10.82
N TYR A 9 7.02 -1.89 10.94
CA TYR A 9 7.54 -2.63 9.79
C TYR A 9 6.44 -3.05 8.82
N ILE A 10 5.28 -3.49 9.32
CA ILE A 10 4.13 -3.85 8.48
C ILE A 10 3.63 -2.63 7.70
N CYS A 11 3.46 -1.49 8.37
CA CYS A 11 2.99 -0.27 7.72
C CYS A 11 4.01 0.29 6.72
N MET A 12 5.30 0.27 7.04
CA MET A 12 6.37 0.64 6.10
C MET A 12 6.39 -0.29 4.87
N GLY A 13 6.30 -1.60 5.08
CA GLY A 13 6.22 -2.59 3.99
C GLY A 13 4.98 -2.40 3.13
N THR A 14 3.84 -2.12 3.75
CA THR A 14 2.58 -1.83 3.06
C THR A 14 2.70 -0.59 2.19
N MET A 15 3.33 0.48 2.68
CA MET A 15 3.59 1.69 1.90
C MET A 15 4.44 1.40 0.66
N LEU A 16 5.51 0.62 0.81
CA LEU A 16 6.36 0.21 -0.32
C LEU A 16 5.59 -0.63 -1.34
N LEU A 17 4.76 -1.57 -0.89
CA LEU A 17 3.91 -2.39 -1.75
C LEU A 17 2.86 -1.53 -2.46
N CYS A 18 2.25 -0.55 -1.80
CA CYS A 18 1.31 0.37 -2.43
C CYS A 18 1.97 1.22 -3.52
N LEU A 19 3.18 1.72 -3.28
CA LEU A 19 3.98 2.45 -4.28
C LEU A 19 4.33 1.56 -5.48
N TRP A 20 4.79 0.34 -5.23
CA TRP A 20 5.08 -0.64 -6.27
C TRP A 20 3.83 -1.01 -7.09
N MET A 21 2.70 -1.25 -6.41
CA MET A 21 1.42 -1.53 -7.07
C MET A 21 0.96 -0.37 -7.94
N GLY A 22 1.09 0.87 -7.44
CA GLY A 22 0.70 2.08 -8.16
C GLY A 22 1.54 2.36 -9.41
N THR A 23 2.81 1.94 -9.43
CA THR A 23 3.74 2.18 -10.54
C THR A 23 3.82 1.03 -11.54
N TYR A 24 3.94 -0.21 -11.06
CA TYR A 24 4.19 -1.38 -11.91
C TYR A 24 3.18 -2.52 -11.68
N GLY A 25 2.76 -2.76 -10.44
CA GLY A 25 1.90 -3.91 -10.12
C GLY A 25 0.54 -3.88 -10.82
N LEU A 26 -0.12 -2.72 -10.92
CA LEU A 26 -1.38 -2.59 -11.68
C LEU A 26 -1.22 -2.95 -13.16
N LYS A 27 -0.07 -2.61 -13.77
CA LYS A 27 0.23 -2.98 -15.15
C LYS A 27 0.39 -4.50 -15.28
N MET A 28 1.16 -5.13 -14.39
CA MET A 28 1.31 -6.59 -14.37
C MET A 28 -0.02 -7.32 -14.19
N CYS A 29 -0.86 -6.88 -13.24
CA CYS A 29 -2.16 -7.51 -13.00
C CYS A 29 -3.09 -7.40 -14.21
N ARG A 30 -3.10 -6.24 -14.88
CA ARG A 30 -3.83 -6.05 -16.13
C ARG A 30 -3.30 -6.95 -17.24
N ASP A 31 -1.98 -7.02 -17.41
CA ASP A 31 -1.36 -7.84 -18.46
C ASP A 31 -1.62 -9.34 -18.25
N ALA A 32 -1.68 -9.79 -16.98
CA ALA A 32 -1.98 -11.16 -16.62
C ALA A 32 -3.48 -11.53 -16.79
N ASN A 33 -4.41 -10.57 -16.69
CA ASN A 33 -5.85 -10.83 -16.81
C ASN A 33 -6.60 -9.70 -17.53
N LYS A 34 -6.37 -9.55 -18.85
CA LYS A 34 -6.87 -8.40 -19.62
C LYS A 34 -8.38 -8.28 -19.71
N GLU A 35 -9.11 -9.40 -19.71
CA GLU A 35 -10.57 -9.40 -19.97
C GLU A 35 -11.41 -9.11 -18.72
N GLY A 36 -10.90 -9.46 -17.53
CA GLY A 36 -11.65 -9.35 -16.27
C GLY A 36 -11.06 -8.42 -15.22
N PHE A 37 -10.00 -7.67 -15.56
CA PHE A 37 -9.29 -6.86 -14.57
C PHE A 37 -9.99 -5.54 -14.27
N ASP A 38 -10.59 -5.46 -13.08
CA ASP A 38 -11.12 -4.20 -12.53
C ASP A 38 -10.00 -3.37 -11.89
N GLU A 39 -9.33 -2.58 -12.73
CA GLU A 39 -8.25 -1.68 -12.31
C GLU A 39 -8.74 -0.65 -11.27
N LYS A 40 -10.00 -0.19 -11.38
CA LYS A 40 -10.52 0.87 -10.51
C LYS A 40 -10.72 0.36 -9.09
N SER A 41 -11.31 -0.83 -8.93
CA SER A 41 -11.48 -1.48 -7.63
C SER A 41 -10.14 -1.75 -6.96
N LEU A 42 -9.16 -2.28 -7.71
CA LEU A 42 -7.84 -2.55 -7.15
C LEU A 42 -7.09 -1.27 -6.78
N ARG A 43 -7.16 -0.23 -7.60
CA ARG A 43 -6.58 1.09 -7.32
C ARG A 43 -7.17 1.70 -6.05
N ASN A 44 -8.48 1.60 -5.84
CA ASN A 44 -9.12 2.06 -4.59
C ASN A 44 -8.61 1.29 -3.37
N LYS A 45 -8.43 -0.03 -3.47
CA LYS A 45 -7.86 -0.84 -2.38
C LYS A 45 -6.43 -0.45 -2.04
N ILE A 46 -5.58 -0.22 -3.06
CA ILE A 46 -4.20 0.23 -2.89
C ILE A 46 -4.16 1.60 -2.17
N TRP A 47 -5.01 2.54 -2.59
CA TRP A 47 -5.10 3.85 -1.94
C TRP A 47 -5.61 3.75 -0.51
N GLY A 48 -6.66 2.96 -0.26
CA GLY A 48 -7.19 2.75 1.10
C GLY A 48 -6.14 2.17 2.05
N ALA A 49 -5.41 1.14 1.60
CA ALA A 49 -4.32 0.54 2.37
C ALA A 49 -3.17 1.54 2.60
N GLY A 50 -2.81 2.31 1.58
CA GLY A 50 -1.76 3.33 1.68
C GLY A 50 -2.11 4.45 2.66
N VAL A 51 -3.35 4.96 2.61
CA VAL A 51 -3.82 5.99 3.55
C VAL A 51 -3.85 5.47 4.99
N ALA A 52 -4.34 4.25 5.21
CA ALA A 52 -4.37 3.67 6.55
C ALA A 52 -2.95 3.47 7.13
N ALA A 53 -2.03 2.95 6.33
CA ALA A 53 -0.63 2.77 6.73
C ALA A 53 0.05 4.12 6.99
N ALA A 54 -0.20 5.13 6.15
CA ALA A 54 0.33 6.47 6.35
C ALA A 54 -0.20 7.12 7.63
N LEU A 55 -1.50 7.02 7.90
CA LEU A 55 -2.10 7.55 9.13
C LEU A 55 -1.50 6.92 10.38
N TYR A 56 -1.32 5.59 10.39
CA TYR A 56 -0.66 4.90 11.51
C TYR A 56 0.74 5.45 11.77
N LEU A 57 1.59 5.53 10.74
CA LEU A 57 2.96 6.02 10.88
C LEU A 57 3.00 7.49 11.30
N ILE A 58 2.14 8.34 10.75
CA ILE A 58 2.04 9.74 11.15
C ILE A 58 1.68 9.84 12.63
N ILE A 59 0.65 9.13 13.09
CA ILE A 59 0.26 9.13 14.51
C ILE A 59 1.41 8.63 15.38
N ARG A 60 2.07 7.53 14.98
CA ARG A 60 3.17 6.91 15.72
C ARG A 60 4.39 7.83 15.91
N PHE A 61 4.71 8.64 14.90
CA PHE A 61 5.89 9.53 14.93
C PHE A 61 5.59 10.95 15.42
N VAL A 62 4.32 11.36 15.44
CA VAL A 62 3.90 12.68 15.93
C VAL A 62 3.43 12.64 17.38
N SER A 63 2.95 11.48 17.87
CA SER A 63 2.56 11.26 19.28
C SER A 63 3.75 10.83 20.12
#